data_AF-A0A9E6W358-F1
#
_entry.id   AF-A0A9E6W358-F1
#
_cell.length_a   1.000
_cell.length_b   1.000
_cell.length_c   1.000
_cell.angle_alpha   90.00
_cell.angle_beta   90.00
_cell.angle_gamma   90.00
#
_symmetry.space_group_name_H-M   'P 1'
#
loop_
_entity.id
_entity.type
_entity.pdbx_description
1 polymer ?
#
loop_
_entity_poly.entity_id
_entity_poly.type
_entity_poly.pdbx_seq_one_letter_code
_entity_poly.pdbx_strand_id
1 'polypeptide(L)'
;MNRLIVCLVFLFTAIQLKAQDSFYTVLQVDSSYELKIGKELHHHYIIPNELVFVNRSTMGEEYTPLIPARYLTQLQDAKHHIWVKQDSILFEWTVFNLKNGKLESDYLVRNKTGDTLIWYQFKNGLQNGYQRRSNGYVDYGLDTWYFVNDTLSGPAQYYDEARGCLVEGTFEKGLRVGMWIEYQSPETKHLNYTNVYYFDGETLRERYENGIRVH
;
A
#
# COMPACT_ATOMS: atom_id res chain seq x y z
N MET A 1 26.46 -19.88 43.32
CA MET A 1 27.20 -19.17 42.26
C MET A 1 26.89 -19.84 40.93
N ASN A 2 25.99 -19.28 40.12
CA ASN A 2 25.74 -19.72 38.73
C ASN A 2 24.83 -18.69 38.02
N ARG A 3 25.39 -17.49 37.75
CA ARG A 3 24.81 -16.48 36.85
C ARG A 3 25.96 -15.67 36.24
N LEU A 4 26.72 -16.27 35.33
CA LEU A 4 27.70 -15.51 34.53
C LEU A 4 28.07 -16.23 33.21
N ILE A 5 27.09 -16.78 32.49
CA ILE A 5 27.30 -17.29 31.12
C ILE A 5 26.06 -16.94 30.28
N VAL A 6 25.88 -15.66 29.98
CA VAL A 6 24.97 -15.21 28.90
C VAL A 6 25.56 -14.04 28.09
N CYS A 7 26.54 -13.30 28.61
CA CYS A 7 27.02 -12.08 27.95
C CYS A 7 28.08 -12.26 26.83
N LEU A 8 28.43 -13.48 26.40
CA LEU A 8 29.61 -13.68 25.53
C LEU A 8 29.33 -14.14 24.09
N VAL A 9 28.08 -14.17 23.63
CA VAL A 9 27.74 -14.47 22.21
C VAL A 9 27.57 -13.21 21.36
N PHE A 10 27.43 -12.02 21.95
CA PHE A 10 27.16 -10.79 21.19
C PHE A 10 28.40 -10.00 20.74
N LEU A 11 29.62 -10.44 21.06
CA LEU A 11 30.82 -9.65 20.78
C LEU A 11 31.47 -9.92 19.41
N PHE A 12 30.95 -10.84 18.59
CA PHE A 12 31.65 -11.26 17.36
C PHE A 12 30.97 -10.94 16.01
N THR A 13 29.84 -10.23 15.99
CA THR A 13 29.23 -9.76 14.72
C THR A 13 29.25 -8.24 14.56
N ALA A 14 30.06 -7.53 15.34
CA ALA A 14 30.28 -6.10 15.22
C ALA A 14 31.58 -5.77 14.46
N ILE A 15 31.88 -6.46 13.36
CA ILE A 15 32.99 -6.10 12.49
C ILE A 15 32.55 -6.16 11.02
N GLN A 16 32.56 -4.96 10.42
CA GLN A 16 32.52 -4.64 8.99
C GLN A 16 31.15 -4.65 8.29
N LEU A 17 30.49 -3.48 8.26
CA LEU A 17 29.81 -2.95 7.07
C LEU A 17 29.67 -1.42 7.23
N LYS A 18 30.70 -0.71 6.76
CA LYS A 18 30.68 0.74 6.53
C LYS A 18 30.22 0.96 5.09
N ALA A 19 28.93 1.20 4.89
CA ALA A 19 28.37 1.98 3.79
C ALA A 19 26.94 2.40 4.16
N GLN A 20 26.63 3.69 3.96
CA GLN A 20 25.31 4.35 4.07
C GLN A 20 24.15 3.47 3.56
N ASP A 21 22.93 3.45 4.10
CA ASP A 21 22.18 4.35 4.99
C ASP A 21 21.23 3.53 5.89
N SER A 22 20.92 4.05 7.08
CA SER A 22 19.95 3.53 8.07
C SER A 22 20.15 2.08 8.56
N PHE A 23 20.92 1.95 9.64
CA PHE A 23 20.93 0.73 10.46
C PHE A 23 19.58 0.56 11.17
N TYR A 24 19.07 -0.66 11.21
CA TYR A 24 18.04 -1.05 12.17
C TYR A 24 18.51 -2.23 13.01
N THR A 25 18.15 -2.20 14.28
CA THR A 25 18.37 -3.31 15.22
C THR A 25 17.01 -3.77 15.69
N VAL A 26 16.73 -5.06 15.51
CA VAL A 26 15.60 -5.73 16.16
C VAL A 26 16.13 -6.28 17.48
N LEU A 27 15.67 -5.74 18.60
CA LEU A 27 16.00 -6.24 19.92
C LEU A 27 14.83 -7.08 20.42
N GLN A 28 15.06 -8.36 20.69
CA GLN A 28 14.09 -9.17 21.41
C GLN A 28 14.21 -8.82 22.91
N VAL A 29 13.14 -8.31 23.49
CA VAL A 29 13.03 -8.04 24.93
C VAL A 29 11.87 -8.88 25.45
N ASP A 30 12.18 -10.01 26.09
CA ASP A 30 11.23 -11.04 26.50
C ASP A 30 10.36 -11.58 25.33
N SER A 31 9.02 -11.42 25.42
CA SER A 31 8.05 -11.77 24.39
C SER A 31 7.73 -10.60 23.43
N SER A 32 8.48 -9.50 23.52
CA SER A 32 8.30 -8.31 22.68
C SER A 32 9.53 -8.07 21.80
N TYR A 33 9.33 -7.31 20.72
CA TYR A 33 10.41 -6.96 19.78
C TYR A 33 10.44 -5.45 19.63
N GLU A 34 11.59 -4.85 19.87
CA GLU A 34 11.83 -3.43 19.59
C GLU A 34 12.50 -3.31 18.23
N LEU A 35 11.94 -2.49 17.35
CA LEU A 35 12.56 -2.14 16.07
C LEU A 35 13.10 -0.72 16.16
N LYS A 36 14.42 -0.59 16.10
CA LYS A 36 15.09 0.71 16.05
C LYS A 36 15.32 1.09 14.60
N ILE A 37 14.77 2.21 14.11
CA ILE A 37 14.99 2.70 12.73
C ILE A 37 15.88 3.94 12.82
N GLY A 38 17.17 3.80 12.48
CA GLY A 38 18.13 4.92 12.58
C GLY A 38 18.43 5.31 14.04
N LYS A 39 18.33 6.61 14.36
CA LYS A 39 18.57 7.13 15.73
C LYS A 39 17.31 7.15 16.60
N GLU A 40 16.12 7.02 15.99
CA GLU A 40 14.86 7.09 16.71
C GLU A 40 14.47 5.71 17.24
N LEU A 41 14.06 5.69 18.51
CA LEU A 41 13.57 4.49 19.17
C LEU A 41 12.05 4.44 18.93
N HIS A 42 11.61 3.52 18.08
CA HIS A 42 10.20 3.20 17.96
C HIS A 42 9.94 1.98 18.84
N HIS A 43 9.01 2.12 19.80
CA HIS A 43 8.57 0.96 20.57
C HIS A 43 7.63 0.15 19.68
N HIS A 44 7.91 -1.14 19.52
CA HIS A 44 7.00 -2.04 18.81
C HIS A 44 6.57 -3.11 19.78
N TYR A 45 5.32 -3.54 19.64
CA TYR A 45 4.83 -4.71 20.36
C TYR A 45 4.38 -5.70 19.30
N ILE A 46 5.08 -6.83 19.22
CA ILE A 46 4.60 -8.00 18.50
C ILE A 46 3.86 -8.83 19.54
N ILE A 47 2.54 -8.74 19.52
CA ILE A 47 1.68 -9.71 20.16
C ILE A 47 1.46 -10.81 19.10
N PRO A 48 1.39 -12.11 19.44
CA PRO A 48 1.10 -13.14 18.44
C PRO A 48 -0.15 -12.78 17.61
N ASN A 49 0.02 -12.61 16.29
CA ASN A 49 -1.00 -12.17 15.31
C ASN A 49 -1.42 -10.69 15.36
N GLU A 50 -0.77 -9.85 16.17
CA GLU A 50 -1.01 -8.40 16.23
C GLU A 50 0.32 -7.64 16.21
N LEU A 51 0.49 -6.80 15.19
CA LEU A 51 1.66 -5.95 15.03
C LEU A 51 1.27 -4.52 15.44
N VAL A 52 1.76 -4.04 16.58
CA VAL A 52 1.45 -2.69 17.06
C VAL A 52 2.60 -1.75 16.68
N PHE A 53 2.30 -0.71 15.88
CA PHE A 53 3.23 0.36 15.52
C PHE A 53 3.01 1.59 16.40
N VAL A 54 4.08 2.12 16.96
CA VAL A 54 4.01 3.28 17.87
C VAL A 54 4.49 4.56 17.19
N ASN A 55 3.53 5.48 17.20
CA ASN A 55 3.59 6.93 17.10
C ASN A 55 3.82 7.56 15.72
N ARG A 56 2.71 7.98 15.11
CA ARG A 56 2.67 8.78 13.88
C ARG A 56 3.08 10.24 14.09
N SER A 57 3.20 10.75 15.33
CA SER A 57 3.52 12.17 15.57
C SER A 57 4.87 12.61 14.97
N THR A 58 5.74 11.67 14.60
CA THR A 58 7.03 11.92 13.95
C THR A 58 7.04 11.65 12.45
N MET A 59 5.97 11.08 11.88
CA MET A 59 5.89 10.73 10.46
C MET A 59 4.93 11.68 9.73
N GLY A 60 5.44 12.41 8.73
CA GLY A 60 4.67 13.38 7.94
C GLY A 60 3.45 12.80 7.22
N GLU A 61 2.59 13.69 6.69
CA GLU A 61 1.29 13.35 6.10
C GLU A 61 1.36 12.43 4.86
N GLU A 62 2.51 12.36 4.19
CA GLU A 62 2.70 11.67 2.90
C GLU A 62 3.02 10.17 3.01
N TYR A 63 2.95 9.56 4.20
CA TYR A 63 3.43 8.19 4.36
C TYR A 63 2.54 7.15 3.66
N THR A 64 3.15 6.32 2.81
CA THR A 64 2.48 5.17 2.18
C THR A 64 2.22 4.08 3.23
N PRO A 65 0.98 3.61 3.41
CA PRO A 65 0.62 2.63 4.44
C PRO A 65 1.07 1.19 4.13
N LEU A 66 1.89 0.97 3.11
CA LEU A 66 2.41 -0.33 2.72
C LEU A 66 3.63 -0.69 3.59
N ILE A 67 3.56 -1.81 4.32
CA ILE A 67 4.74 -2.34 4.99
C ILE A 67 5.74 -2.79 3.92
N PRO A 68 7.01 -2.35 3.97
CA PRO A 68 8.04 -2.87 3.08
C PRO A 68 8.18 -4.39 3.20
N ALA A 69 8.21 -5.10 2.06
CA ALA A 69 8.21 -6.57 2.00
C ALA A 69 9.26 -7.25 2.88
N ARG A 70 10.44 -6.62 3.08
CA ARG A 70 11.51 -7.13 3.95
C ARG A 70 11.04 -7.41 5.38
N TYR A 71 10.09 -6.65 5.91
CA TYR A 71 9.59 -6.86 7.28
C TYR A 71 8.56 -7.98 7.37
N LEU A 72 7.88 -8.31 6.26
CA LEU A 72 6.87 -9.36 6.21
C LEU A 72 7.48 -10.75 6.33
N THR A 73 8.73 -10.93 5.87
CA THR A 73 9.43 -12.23 5.93
C THR A 73 9.71 -12.76 7.34
N GLN A 74 9.58 -11.90 8.36
CA GLN A 74 9.80 -12.25 9.77
C GLN A 74 8.52 -12.69 10.48
N LEU A 75 7.36 -12.50 9.84
CA LEU A 75 6.05 -12.79 10.41
C LEU A 75 5.62 -14.21 10.06
N GLN A 76 4.88 -14.84 10.97
CA GLN A 76 4.30 -16.17 10.76
C GLN A 76 3.13 -16.13 9.78
N ASP A 77 2.81 -17.27 9.18
CA ASP A 77 1.63 -17.42 8.33
C ASP A 77 0.35 -17.30 9.17
N ALA A 78 -0.33 -16.16 9.02
CA ALA A 78 -1.55 -15.85 9.71
C ALA A 78 -2.21 -14.60 9.11
N LYS A 79 -3.41 -14.30 9.60
CA LYS A 79 -3.98 -12.96 9.50
C LYS A 79 -3.26 -12.04 10.49
N HIS A 80 -2.84 -10.88 10.01
CA HIS A 80 -2.16 -9.87 10.79
C HIS A 80 -2.95 -8.58 10.79
N HIS A 81 -2.90 -7.91 11.95
CA HIS A 81 -3.49 -6.61 12.16
C HIS A 81 -2.39 -5.61 12.53
N ILE A 82 -2.41 -4.45 11.89
CA ILE A 82 -1.58 -3.31 12.26
C ILE A 82 -2.42 -2.29 12.98
N TRP A 83 -2.00 -1.99 14.20
CA TRP A 83 -2.57 -0.89 14.97
C TRP A 83 -1.59 0.28 14.97
N VAL A 84 -2.11 1.48 14.73
CA VAL A 84 -1.36 2.73 14.83
C VAL A 84 -1.93 3.52 16.00
N LYS A 85 -1.05 4.02 16.85
CA LYS A 85 -1.40 4.94 17.94
C LYS A 85 -1.03 6.37 17.54
N GLN A 86 -2.01 7.28 17.58
CA GLN A 86 -1.80 8.72 17.49
C GLN A 86 -2.34 9.36 18.77
N ASP A 87 -1.50 10.12 19.46
CA ASP A 87 -1.77 10.65 20.79
C ASP A 87 -2.17 9.54 21.79
N SER A 88 -3.44 9.52 22.18
CA SER A 88 -4.02 8.53 23.10
C SER A 88 -5.01 7.57 22.43
N ILE A 89 -5.17 7.65 21.10
CA ILE A 89 -6.16 6.85 20.36
C ILE A 89 -5.42 5.77 19.58
N LEU A 90 -5.82 4.51 19.80
CA LEU A 90 -5.39 3.36 19.01
C LEU A 90 -6.42 3.14 17.89
N PHE A 91 -5.96 2.96 16.65
CA PHE A 91 -6.82 2.61 15.54
C PHE A 91 -6.21 1.52 14.68
N GLU A 92 -7.06 0.63 14.17
CA GLU A 92 -6.68 -0.40 13.21
C GLU A 92 -6.41 0.28 11.89
N TRP A 93 -5.17 0.20 11.43
CA TRP A 93 -4.75 0.87 10.21
C TRP A 93 -4.63 -0.11 9.06
N THR A 94 -4.23 -1.36 9.32
CA THR A 94 -4.04 -2.33 8.24
C THR A 94 -4.43 -3.75 8.61
N VAL A 95 -5.05 -4.47 7.68
CA VAL A 95 -5.32 -5.91 7.78
C VAL A 95 -4.75 -6.63 6.56
N PHE A 96 -4.03 -7.73 6.77
CA PHE A 96 -3.49 -8.55 5.69
C PHE A 96 -3.30 -10.01 6.11
N ASN A 97 -3.15 -10.92 5.14
CA ASN A 97 -2.80 -12.31 5.41
C ASN A 97 -1.42 -12.65 4.81
N LEU A 98 -0.67 -13.50 5.52
CA LEU A 98 0.59 -14.06 5.04
C LEU A 98 0.48 -15.57 4.79
N LYS A 99 1.17 -16.02 3.75
CA LYS A 99 1.37 -17.43 3.42
C LYS A 99 2.79 -17.63 2.88
N ASN A 100 3.55 -18.52 3.52
CA ASN A 100 4.98 -18.72 3.32
C ASN A 100 5.77 -17.40 3.37
N GLY A 101 5.45 -16.53 4.33
CA GLY A 101 6.11 -15.22 4.49
C GLY A 101 5.83 -14.20 3.37
N LYS A 102 4.79 -14.42 2.56
CA LYS A 102 4.38 -13.54 1.46
C LYS A 102 2.94 -13.07 1.63
N LEU A 103 2.63 -11.85 1.18
CA LEU A 103 1.25 -11.36 1.14
C LEU A 103 0.41 -12.26 0.25
N GLU A 104 -0.71 -12.69 0.80
CA GLU A 104 -1.68 -13.54 0.13
C GLU A 104 -3.05 -12.97 0.47
N SER A 105 -3.92 -12.73 -0.51
CA SER A 105 -5.25 -12.10 -0.38
C SER A 105 -5.25 -10.58 -0.16
N ASP A 106 -6.32 -10.06 0.41
CA ASP A 106 -6.60 -8.64 0.54
C ASP A 106 -5.68 -7.98 1.57
N TYR A 107 -5.18 -6.79 1.22
CA TYR A 107 -4.50 -5.85 2.10
C TYR A 107 -5.37 -4.60 2.22
N LEU A 108 -5.91 -4.34 3.40
CA LEU A 108 -6.82 -3.24 3.66
C LEU A 108 -6.10 -2.18 4.47
N VAL A 109 -6.22 -0.92 4.06
CA VAL A 109 -5.82 0.25 4.83
C VAL A 109 -7.07 0.96 5.29
N ARG A 110 -7.21 1.19 6.60
CA ARG A 110 -8.39 1.77 7.21
C ARG A 110 -8.05 3.08 7.92
N ASN A 111 -9.04 3.97 8.01
CA ASN A 111 -8.94 5.17 8.82
C ASN A 111 -9.34 4.88 10.29
N LYS A 112 -9.34 5.94 11.12
CA LYS A 112 -9.72 5.84 12.55
C LYS A 112 -11.16 5.39 12.82
N THR A 113 -12.07 5.50 11.85
CA THR A 113 -13.47 5.07 11.96
C THR A 113 -13.67 3.63 11.50
N GLY A 114 -12.62 2.96 11.04
CA GLY A 114 -12.66 1.56 10.55
C GLY A 114 -12.95 1.45 9.05
N ASP A 115 -13.08 2.58 8.37
CA ASP A 115 -13.44 2.64 6.98
C ASP A 115 -12.24 2.41 6.06
N THR A 116 -12.44 1.67 4.97
CA THR A 116 -11.35 1.31 4.07
C THR A 116 -10.99 2.48 3.16
N LEU A 117 -9.78 3.01 3.35
CA LEU A 117 -9.19 4.04 2.50
C LEU A 117 -8.53 3.45 1.26
N ILE A 118 -7.86 2.30 1.42
CA ILE A 118 -7.18 1.62 0.32
C ILE A 118 -7.38 0.12 0.47
N TRP A 119 -7.63 -0.55 -0.64
CA TRP A 119 -7.69 -2.00 -0.72
C TRP A 119 -6.79 -2.46 -1.87
N TYR A 120 -5.93 -3.44 -1.59
CA TYR A 120 -5.10 -4.12 -2.59
C TYR A 120 -5.38 -5.62 -2.55
N GLN A 121 -5.19 -6.28 -3.69
CA GLN A 121 -5.20 -7.74 -3.78
C GLN A 121 -3.79 -8.26 -4.04
N PHE A 122 -3.33 -9.19 -3.21
CA PHE A 122 -2.01 -9.81 -3.33
C PHE A 122 -2.11 -11.30 -3.62
N LYS A 123 -1.12 -11.80 -4.37
CA LYS A 123 -0.89 -13.22 -4.60
C LYS A 123 0.61 -13.46 -4.65
N ASN A 124 1.11 -14.40 -3.83
CA ASN A 124 2.54 -14.71 -3.76
C ASN A 124 3.43 -13.48 -3.49
N GLY A 125 2.95 -12.53 -2.69
CA GLY A 125 3.69 -11.32 -2.31
C GLY A 125 3.70 -10.22 -3.37
N LEU A 126 3.08 -10.43 -4.52
CA LEU A 126 2.94 -9.44 -5.59
C LEU A 126 1.48 -8.98 -5.68
N GLN A 127 1.27 -7.70 -5.95
CA GLN A 127 -0.05 -7.14 -6.21
C GLN A 127 -0.61 -7.77 -7.49
N ASN A 128 -1.75 -8.43 -7.38
CA ASN A 128 -2.34 -9.19 -8.46
C ASN A 128 -3.86 -9.25 -8.30
N GLY A 129 -4.54 -8.32 -8.94
CA GLY A 129 -5.97 -8.07 -8.82
C GLY A 129 -6.27 -6.58 -8.74
N TYR A 130 -7.44 -6.24 -8.19
CA TYR A 130 -7.86 -4.86 -8.06
C TYR A 130 -7.14 -4.12 -6.93
N GLN A 131 -6.85 -2.85 -7.17
CA GLN A 131 -6.63 -1.84 -6.16
C GLN A 131 -7.81 -0.89 -6.16
N ARG A 132 -8.29 -0.53 -4.97
CA ARG A 132 -9.29 0.52 -4.79
C ARG A 132 -8.77 1.57 -3.83
N ARG A 133 -8.95 2.85 -4.15
CA ARG A 133 -8.53 3.96 -3.29
C ARG A 133 -9.65 4.98 -3.14
N SER A 134 -9.92 5.34 -1.90
CA SER A 134 -10.77 6.48 -1.55
C SER A 134 -9.98 7.77 -1.70
N ASN A 135 -10.62 8.80 -2.27
CA ASN A 135 -10.06 10.14 -2.42
C ASN A 135 -10.09 10.96 -1.10
N GLY A 136 -9.82 10.31 0.04
CA GLY A 136 -9.74 10.96 1.35
C GLY A 136 -11.07 11.00 2.12
N TYR A 137 -12.19 10.68 1.47
CA TYR A 137 -13.47 10.50 2.12
C TYR A 137 -14.01 9.09 1.84
N VAL A 138 -14.23 8.38 2.94
CA VAL A 138 -14.61 6.96 3.05
C VAL A 138 -15.69 6.50 2.07
N ASP A 139 -16.63 7.39 1.77
CA ASP A 139 -17.88 7.02 1.11
C ASP A 139 -17.97 7.59 -0.31
N TYR A 140 -16.91 8.23 -0.79
CA TYR A 140 -16.86 8.91 -2.08
C TYR A 140 -16.08 8.05 -3.08
N GLY A 141 -16.28 8.28 -4.38
CA GLY A 141 -15.84 7.41 -5.46
C GLY A 141 -14.48 6.73 -5.27
N LEU A 142 -14.42 5.42 -5.52
CA LEU A 142 -13.20 4.63 -5.35
C LEU A 142 -12.50 4.45 -6.70
N ASP A 143 -11.42 5.20 -6.90
CA ASP A 143 -10.53 4.94 -8.02
C ASP A 143 -10.11 3.47 -7.99
N THR A 144 -10.27 2.81 -9.14
CA THR A 144 -10.09 1.37 -9.29
C THR A 144 -9.05 1.11 -10.37
N TRP A 145 -8.08 0.27 -10.06
CA TRP A 145 -7.02 -0.15 -10.98
C TRP A 145 -6.84 -1.66 -10.91
N TYR A 146 -6.39 -2.28 -11.99
CA TYR A 146 -6.08 -3.70 -12.01
C TYR A 146 -4.59 -3.94 -12.22
N PHE A 147 -4.01 -4.82 -11.39
CA PHE A 147 -2.59 -5.14 -11.39
C PHE A 147 -2.37 -6.62 -11.71
N VAL A 148 -1.30 -6.90 -12.43
CA VAL A 148 -0.77 -8.23 -12.68
C VAL A 148 0.70 -8.24 -12.26
N ASN A 149 1.02 -8.95 -11.18
CA ASN A 149 2.38 -9.04 -10.63
C ASN A 149 3.06 -7.67 -10.46
N ASP A 150 2.47 -6.81 -9.62
CA ASP A 150 2.90 -5.42 -9.34
C ASP A 150 2.88 -4.46 -10.53
N THR A 151 2.44 -4.93 -11.70
CA THR A 151 2.37 -4.11 -12.91
C THR A 151 0.93 -3.72 -13.18
N LEU A 152 0.65 -2.41 -13.26
CA LEU A 152 -0.66 -1.88 -13.65
C LEU A 152 -1.01 -2.36 -15.07
N SER A 153 -2.02 -3.22 -15.18
CA SER A 153 -2.34 -3.90 -16.44
C SER A 153 -3.76 -4.44 -16.40
N GLY A 154 -4.70 -3.73 -17.00
CA GLY A 154 -6.12 -4.08 -17.01
C GLY A 154 -7.00 -2.83 -16.90
N PRO A 155 -8.30 -2.99 -16.57
CA PRO A 155 -9.22 -1.86 -16.49
C PRO A 155 -8.81 -0.87 -15.39
N ALA A 156 -9.06 0.41 -15.67
CA ALA A 156 -8.95 1.49 -14.69
C ALA A 156 -10.16 2.41 -14.77
N GLN A 157 -10.63 2.85 -13.61
CA GLN A 157 -11.77 3.75 -13.47
C GLN A 157 -11.44 4.79 -12.41
N TYR A 158 -11.73 6.04 -12.72
CA TYR A 158 -11.56 7.18 -11.83
C TYR A 158 -12.94 7.75 -11.52
N TYR A 159 -13.15 8.10 -10.26
CA TYR A 159 -14.45 8.54 -9.79
C TYR A 159 -14.36 9.93 -9.16
N ASP A 160 -15.44 10.68 -9.29
CA ASP A 160 -15.64 11.90 -8.52
C ASP A 160 -16.02 11.59 -7.07
N GLU A 161 -16.23 12.65 -6.31
CA GLU A 161 -16.70 12.52 -4.94
C GLU A 161 -18.06 11.78 -4.91
N ALA A 162 -19.03 12.14 -5.75
CA ALA A 162 -20.37 11.54 -5.79
C ALA A 162 -20.45 10.08 -6.30
N ARG A 163 -19.32 9.36 -6.46
CA ARG A 163 -19.20 8.00 -7.02
C ARG A 163 -19.55 7.89 -8.50
N GLY A 164 -19.54 9.02 -9.16
CA GLY A 164 -19.67 9.13 -10.58
C GLY A 164 -18.37 8.80 -11.31
N CYS A 165 -18.41 7.90 -12.29
CA CYS A 165 -17.23 7.59 -13.10
C CYS A 165 -16.89 8.78 -14.01
N LEU A 166 -15.74 9.40 -13.80
CA LEU A 166 -15.23 10.52 -14.60
C LEU A 166 -14.40 10.04 -15.78
N VAL A 167 -13.59 9.02 -15.56
CA VAL A 167 -12.66 8.50 -16.57
C VAL A 167 -12.62 6.99 -16.48
N GLU A 168 -12.65 6.31 -17.62
CA GLU A 168 -12.39 4.88 -17.68
C GLU A 168 -11.57 4.50 -18.91
N GLY A 169 -10.78 3.44 -18.77
CA GLY A 169 -9.93 2.93 -19.83
C GLY A 169 -9.18 1.68 -19.41
N THR A 170 -8.15 1.34 -20.16
CA THR A 170 -7.32 0.16 -19.91
C THR A 170 -5.84 0.55 -19.88
N PHE A 171 -5.10 -0.11 -18.99
CA PHE A 171 -3.64 -0.09 -18.96
C PHE A 171 -3.07 -1.42 -19.46
N GLU A 172 -1.88 -1.36 -20.05
CA GLU A 172 -1.03 -2.51 -20.31
C GLU A 172 0.40 -2.15 -19.94
N LYS A 173 1.00 -2.92 -19.02
CA LYS A 173 2.38 -2.69 -18.55
C LYS A 173 2.65 -1.26 -18.05
N GLY A 174 1.68 -0.67 -17.36
CA GLY A 174 1.74 0.70 -16.85
C GLY A 174 1.39 1.79 -17.85
N LEU A 175 1.15 1.43 -19.12
CA LEU A 175 0.84 2.38 -20.19
C LEU A 175 -0.66 2.39 -20.50
N ARG A 176 -1.23 3.56 -20.77
CA ARG A 176 -2.62 3.67 -21.25
C ARG A 176 -2.71 3.05 -22.64
N VAL A 177 -3.66 2.14 -22.85
CA VAL A 177 -3.90 1.51 -24.15
C VAL A 177 -5.39 1.50 -24.49
N GLY A 178 -5.70 1.54 -25.78
CA GLY A 178 -7.06 1.49 -26.28
C GLY A 178 -7.84 2.78 -26.03
N MET A 179 -9.16 2.63 -25.91
CA MET A 179 -10.08 3.73 -25.76
C MET A 179 -10.18 4.19 -24.30
N TRP A 180 -10.05 5.49 -24.09
CA TRP A 180 -10.25 6.17 -22.83
C TRP A 180 -11.40 7.14 -22.95
N ILE A 181 -12.41 6.96 -22.11
CA ILE A 181 -13.63 7.76 -22.09
C ILE A 181 -13.54 8.73 -20.92
N GLU A 182 -13.77 10.01 -21.18
CA GLU A 182 -13.90 11.03 -20.15
C GLU A 182 -15.30 11.67 -20.20
N TYR A 183 -15.96 11.64 -19.05
CA TYR A 183 -17.32 12.12 -18.85
C TYR A 183 -17.29 13.55 -18.30
N GLN A 184 -18.10 14.45 -18.87
CA GLN A 184 -18.23 15.83 -18.41
C GLN A 184 -18.97 15.89 -17.06
N SER A 185 -19.98 15.05 -16.92
CA SER A 185 -20.73 14.86 -15.69
C SER A 185 -21.04 13.38 -15.56
N PRO A 186 -20.70 12.76 -14.42
CA PRO A 186 -20.93 11.33 -14.28
C PRO A 186 -22.39 10.94 -14.11
N GLU A 187 -23.24 11.86 -13.61
CA GLU A 187 -24.68 11.64 -13.46
C GLU A 187 -25.37 11.49 -14.81
N THR A 188 -25.01 12.36 -15.74
CA THR A 188 -25.63 12.41 -17.08
C THR A 188 -24.89 11.52 -18.07
N LYS A 189 -23.65 11.10 -17.72
CA LYS A 189 -22.68 10.47 -18.63
C LYS A 189 -22.55 11.22 -19.96
N HIS A 190 -22.72 12.55 -19.94
CA HIS A 190 -22.41 13.36 -21.10
C HIS A 190 -20.93 13.19 -21.43
N LEU A 191 -20.66 12.65 -22.61
CA LEU A 191 -19.31 12.42 -23.08
C LEU A 191 -18.63 13.78 -23.27
N ASN A 192 -17.52 14.02 -22.56
CA ASN A 192 -16.69 15.19 -22.81
C ASN A 192 -15.84 14.92 -24.06
N TYR A 193 -15.05 13.84 -24.00
CA TYR A 193 -14.24 13.38 -25.11
C TYR A 193 -13.84 11.90 -24.96
N THR A 194 -13.33 11.34 -26.06
CA THR A 194 -12.71 10.02 -26.12
C THR A 194 -11.30 10.17 -26.66
N ASN A 195 -10.33 9.58 -25.97
CA ASN A 195 -8.95 9.51 -26.41
C ASN A 195 -8.61 8.08 -26.80
N VAL A 196 -7.90 7.90 -27.92
CA VAL A 196 -7.42 6.58 -28.36
C VAL A 196 -5.91 6.53 -28.27
N TYR A 197 -5.41 5.61 -27.42
CA TYR A 197 -4.00 5.35 -27.19
C TYR A 197 -3.59 4.02 -27.84
N TYR A 198 -2.40 3.96 -28.43
CA TYR A 198 -1.84 2.75 -29.03
C TYR A 198 -0.77 2.15 -28.10
N PHE A 199 -0.34 0.92 -28.41
CA PHE A 199 0.52 0.06 -27.57
C PHE A 199 1.88 0.67 -27.19
N ASP A 200 2.28 1.79 -27.78
CA ASP A 200 3.48 2.53 -27.39
C ASP A 200 3.27 3.45 -26.17
N GLY A 201 2.04 3.64 -25.71
CA GLY A 201 1.70 4.29 -24.43
C GLY A 201 1.90 5.81 -24.37
N GLU A 202 2.61 6.38 -25.35
CA GLU A 202 3.02 7.79 -25.33
C GLU A 202 2.38 8.61 -26.46
N THR A 203 1.90 7.99 -27.53
CA THR A 203 1.34 8.73 -28.67
C THR A 203 -0.19 8.79 -28.60
N LEU A 204 -0.74 9.91 -28.10
CA LEU A 204 -2.14 10.26 -28.35
C LEU A 204 -2.31 10.48 -29.86
N ARG A 205 -2.97 9.56 -30.55
CA ARG A 205 -3.14 9.68 -32.01
C ARG A 205 -4.45 10.33 -32.41
N GLU A 206 -5.50 10.09 -31.63
CA GLU A 206 -6.83 10.54 -31.95
C GLU A 206 -7.57 10.97 -30.69
N ARG A 207 -8.08 12.20 -30.74
CA ARG A 207 -9.03 12.74 -29.77
C ARG A 207 -10.35 12.93 -30.47
N TYR A 208 -11.44 12.57 -29.81
CA TYR A 208 -12.79 12.73 -30.30
C TYR A 208 -13.59 13.56 -29.30
N GLU A 209 -14.22 14.64 -29.75
CA GLU A 209 -15.14 15.44 -28.94
C GLU A 209 -16.54 15.21 -29.49
N ASN A 210 -17.47 14.73 -28.66
CA ASN A 210 -18.83 14.38 -29.08
C ASN A 210 -18.89 13.43 -30.30
N GLY A 211 -17.95 12.48 -30.39
CA GLY A 211 -17.85 11.53 -31.51
C GLY A 211 -17.21 12.10 -32.78
N ILE A 212 -16.76 13.36 -32.77
CA ILE A 212 -16.08 14.00 -33.89
C ILE A 212 -14.57 14.01 -33.62
N ARG A 213 -13.77 13.48 -34.55
CA ARG A 213 -12.31 13.54 -34.45
C ARG A 213 -11.85 15.00 -34.46
N VAL A 214 -11.14 15.40 -33.41
CA VAL A 214 -10.46 16.70 -33.31
C VAL A 214 -8.96 16.47 -33.45
N HIS A 215 -8.32 17.26 -34.32
CA HIS A 215 -6.89 17.17 -34.63
C HIS A 215 -6.02 17.83 -33.56
#